data_AF-A0A514C1F5-F1
#
_entry.id   AF-A0A514C1F5-F1
#
_cell.length_a   1.000
_cell.length_b   1.000
_cell.length_c   1.000
_cell.angle_alpha   90.00
_cell.angle_beta   90.00
_cell.angle_gamma   90.00
#
_symmetry.space_group_name_H-M   'P 1'
#
loop_
_entity.id
_entity.type
_entity.pdbx_description
1 polymer ?
#
loop_
_entity_poly.entity_id
_entity_poly.type
_entity_poly.pdbx_seq_one_letter_code
_entity_poly.pdbx_strand_id
1 'polypeptide(L)'
;MQYADIVTAVVAAFALAWLADLLTGRRGLFATSLVAATGAVAGWFLAVRVFGVSTMDEWGWVLWSMIGSAVALVAFFLFRSKR
;
A
#
# COMPACT_ATOMS: atom_id res chain seq x y z
N MET A 1 -14.91 -12.25 5.01
CA MET A 1 -15.47 -12.47 3.65
C MET A 1 -14.34 -12.16 2.70
N GLN A 2 -13.52 -13.15 2.34
CA GLN A 2 -12.21 -12.95 1.71
C GLN A 2 -12.20 -11.93 0.54
N TYR A 3 -13.23 -11.95 -0.30
CA TYR A 3 -13.38 -10.99 -1.40
C TYR A 3 -13.55 -9.54 -0.94
N ALA A 4 -14.29 -9.29 0.13
CA ALA A 4 -14.46 -7.96 0.69
C ALA A 4 -13.14 -7.41 1.24
N ASP A 5 -12.32 -8.27 1.84
CA ASP A 5 -11.02 -7.90 2.42
C ASP A 5 -10.04 -7.54 1.29
N ILE A 6 -10.06 -8.27 0.17
CA ILE A 6 -9.31 -7.95 -1.06
C ILE A 6 -9.74 -6.62 -1.67
N VAL A 7 -11.04 -6.41 -1.86
CA VAL A 7 -11.55 -5.14 -2.40
C VAL A 7 -11.14 -3.99 -1.48
N THR A 8 -11.23 -4.18 -0.16
CA THR A 8 -10.83 -3.17 0.82
C THR A 8 -9.34 -2.85 0.71
N ALA A 9 -8.47 -3.85 0.61
CA ALA A 9 -7.03 -3.64 0.46
C ALA A 9 -6.70 -2.83 -0.82
N VAL A 10 -7.35 -3.15 -1.95
CA VAL A 10 -7.15 -2.45 -3.22
C VAL A 10 -7.64 -1.00 -3.14
N VAL A 11 -8.86 -0.79 -2.66
CA VAL A 11 -9.45 0.56 -2.52
C VAL A 11 -8.64 1.40 -1.54
N ALA A 12 -8.19 0.82 -0.43
CA ALA A 12 -7.44 1.53 0.58
C ALA A 12 -6.01 1.86 0.12
N ALA A 13 -5.33 0.97 -0.61
CA ALA A 13 -4.05 1.28 -1.26
C ALA A 13 -4.19 2.40 -2.30
N PHE A 14 -5.27 2.38 -3.09
CA PHE A 14 -5.56 3.48 -4.03
C PHE A 14 -5.86 4.79 -3.30
N ALA A 15 -6.63 4.75 -2.21
CA ALA A 15 -6.92 5.92 -1.40
C ALA A 15 -5.63 6.52 -0.80
N LEU A 16 -4.68 5.68 -0.35
CA LEU A 16 -3.36 6.16 0.10
C LEU A 16 -2.58 6.82 -1.03
N ALA A 17 -2.56 6.22 -2.23
CA ALA A 17 -1.92 6.82 -3.40
C ALA A 17 -2.52 8.19 -3.76
N TRP A 18 -3.84 8.29 -3.69
CA TRP A 18 -4.59 9.51 -3.97
C TRP A 18 -4.29 10.59 -2.94
N LEU A 19 -4.35 10.25 -1.64
CA LEU A 19 -4.00 11.16 -0.55
C LEU A 19 -2.54 11.64 -0.68
N ALA A 20 -1.61 10.74 -0.99
CA ALA A 20 -0.21 11.12 -1.14
C ALA A 20 0.04 12.01 -2.37
N ASP A 21 -0.70 11.80 -3.46
CA ASP A 21 -0.67 12.69 -4.62
C ASP A 21 -1.22 14.09 -4.29
N LEU A 22 -2.34 14.16 -3.55
CA LEU A 22 -2.91 15.43 -3.07
C LEU A 22 -1.94 16.19 -2.18
N LEU A 23 -1.35 15.51 -1.19
CA LEU A 23 -0.43 16.10 -0.21
C LEU A 23 0.84 16.63 -0.87
N THR A 24 1.27 16.04 -1.99
CA THR A 24 2.49 16.45 -2.69
C THR A 24 2.23 17.43 -3.84
N GLY A 25 0.98 17.60 -4.28
CA GLY A 25 0.57 18.61 -5.27
C GLY A 25 1.08 18.37 -6.70
N ARG A 26 1.72 17.22 -6.97
CA ARG A 26 2.42 16.93 -8.25
C ARG A 26 1.51 16.39 -9.35
N ARG A 27 0.27 15.99 -9.02
CA ARG A 27 -0.74 15.44 -9.96
C ARG A 27 -0.25 14.21 -10.73
N GLY A 28 0.58 13.38 -10.10
CA GLY A 28 1.21 12.19 -10.65
C GLY A 28 0.56 10.89 -10.18
N LEU A 29 -0.79 10.85 -10.12
CA LEU A 29 -1.57 9.77 -9.52
C LEU A 29 -1.22 8.37 -10.04
N PHE A 30 -0.85 8.23 -11.32
CA PHE A 30 -0.44 6.94 -11.88
C PHE A 30 0.83 6.38 -11.22
N ALA A 31 1.84 7.24 -11.02
CA ALA A 31 3.08 6.82 -10.40
C ALA A 31 2.88 6.51 -8.92
N THR A 32 2.09 7.32 -8.21
CA THR A 32 1.78 7.07 -6.79
C THR A 32 0.94 5.80 -6.62
N SER A 33 -0.02 5.53 -7.51
CA SER A 33 -0.83 4.30 -7.47
C SER A 33 0.01 3.06 -7.71
N LEU A 34 0.98 3.11 -8.64
CA LEU A 34 1.87 1.99 -8.89
C LEU A 34 2.72 1.68 -7.65
N VAL A 35 3.33 2.70 -7.05
CA VAL A 35 4.13 2.54 -5.82
C VAL A 35 3.29 2.01 -4.67
N ALA A 36 2.08 2.56 -4.48
CA ALA A 36 1.17 2.13 -3.44
C ALA A 36 0.74 0.68 -3.61
N ALA A 37 0.42 0.26 -4.84
CA ALA A 37 0.05 -1.12 -5.15
C ALA A 37 1.22 -2.08 -4.91
N THR A 38 2.43 -1.75 -5.38
CA THR A 38 3.63 -2.56 -5.12
C THR A 38 3.91 -2.69 -3.63
N GLY A 39 3.82 -1.58 -2.88
CA GLY A 39 3.97 -1.60 -1.43
C GLY A 39 2.90 -2.43 -0.72
N ALA A 40 1.66 -2.40 -1.20
CA ALA A 40 0.57 -3.23 -0.67
C ALA A 40 0.84 -4.73 -0.86
N VAL A 41 1.27 -5.15 -2.06
CA VAL A 41 1.65 -6.55 -2.31
C VAL A 41 2.83 -6.98 -1.43
N ALA A 42 3.83 -6.12 -1.26
CA ALA A 42 4.97 -6.41 -0.37
C ALA A 42 4.54 -6.55 1.10
N GLY A 43 3.65 -5.68 1.57
CA GLY A 43 3.11 -5.73 2.94
C GLY A 43 2.30 -7.01 3.20
N TRP A 44 1.42 -7.39 2.26
CA TRP A 44 0.72 -8.67 2.30
C TRP A 44 1.69 -9.86 2.39
N PHE A 45 2.69 -9.89 1.50
CA PHE A 45 3.65 -10.99 1.46
C PHE A 45 4.42 -11.12 2.78
N LEU A 46 4.86 -10.00 3.36
CA LEU A 46 5.53 -10.01 4.66
C LEU A 46 4.63 -10.58 5.76
N ALA A 47 3.37 -10.15 5.85
CA ALA A 47 2.45 -10.60 6.89
C ALA A 47 2.16 -12.11 6.83
N VAL A 48 1.87 -12.60 5.63
CA VAL A 48 1.39 -13.98 5.42
C VAL A 48 2.55 -14.97 5.29
N ARG A 49 3.62 -14.58 4.58
CA ARG A 49 4.69 -15.52 4.21
C ARG A 49 5.94 -15.40 5.07
N VAL A 50 6.25 -14.21 5.58
CA VAL A 50 7.51 -13.99 6.34
C VAL A 50 7.26 -14.03 7.84
N PHE A 51 6.28 -13.27 8.32
CA PHE A 51 5.98 -13.19 9.75
C PHE A 51 5.01 -14.27 10.21
N GLY A 52 4.15 -14.78 9.32
CA GLY A 52 3.13 -15.76 9.68
C GLY A 52 2.12 -15.24 10.72
N VAL A 53 1.95 -13.91 10.79
CA VAL A 53 1.11 -13.23 11.80
C VAL A 53 -0.36 -13.11 11.38
N SER A 54 -0.69 -13.47 10.14
CA SER A 54 -2.07 -13.54 9.66
C SER A 54 -2.22 -14.52 8.52
N THR A 55 -3.42 -15.09 8.39
CA THR A 55 -3.85 -15.84 7.20
C THR A 55 -4.59 -14.93 6.22
N MET A 56 -4.86 -15.39 4.99
CA MET A 56 -5.58 -14.58 3.99
C MET A 56 -7.08 -14.39 4.28
N ASP A 57 -7.59 -14.95 5.37
CA ASP A 57 -9.00 -14.85 5.79
C ASP A 57 -9.25 -13.85 6.93
N GLU A 58 -8.20 -13.14 7.37
CA GLU A 58 -8.24 -12.23 8.51
C GLU A 58 -7.86 -10.80 8.11
N TRP A 59 -8.27 -9.80 8.89
CA TRP A 59 -7.95 -8.39 8.60
C TRP A 59 -6.47 -8.04 8.78
N GLY A 60 -5.69 -8.90 9.43
CA GLY A 60 -4.27 -8.64 9.72
C GLY A 60 -3.44 -8.36 8.47
N TRP A 61 -3.61 -9.14 7.40
CA TRP A 61 -2.84 -8.93 6.17
C TRP A 61 -3.24 -7.64 5.44
N VAL A 62 -4.50 -7.19 5.58
CA VAL A 62 -4.97 -5.91 5.01
C VAL A 62 -4.24 -4.75 5.67
N LEU A 63 -4.13 -4.77 7.01
CA LEU A 63 -3.39 -3.75 7.76
C LEU A 63 -1.91 -3.70 7.33
N TRP A 64 -1.27 -4.86 7.20
CA TRP A 64 0.13 -4.93 6.74
C TRP A 64 0.32 -4.48 5.29
N SER A 65 -0.65 -4.74 4.42
CA SER A 65 -0.67 -4.20 3.05
C SER A 65 -0.70 -2.67 3.07
N MET A 66 -1.53 -2.08 3.94
CA MET A 66 -1.60 -0.63 4.12
C MET A 66 -0.29 -0.03 4.64
N ILE A 67 0.34 -0.69 5.63
CA ILE A 67 1.65 -0.28 6.16
C ILE A 67 2.71 -0.34 5.05
N GLY A 68 2.78 -1.46 4.32
CA GLY A 68 3.73 -1.61 3.21
C GLY A 68 3.55 -0.56 2.11
N SER A 69 2.30 -0.25 1.77
CA SER A 69 1.94 0.82 0.83
C SER A 69 2.41 2.19 1.31
N ALA A 70 2.12 2.54 2.56
CA ALA A 70 2.53 3.81 3.16
C ALA A 70 4.05 3.95 3.21
N VAL A 71 4.79 2.91 3.61
CA VAL A 71 6.26 2.90 3.64
C VAL A 71 6.83 3.09 2.24
N ALA A 72 6.29 2.40 1.23
CA ALA A 72 6.74 2.54 -0.14
C ALA A 72 6.52 3.97 -0.69
N LEU A 73 5.37 4.57 -0.39
CA LEU A 73 5.08 5.96 -0.76
C LEU A 73 6.02 6.95 -0.08
N VAL A 74 6.26 6.79 1.23
CA VAL A 74 7.21 7.64 1.97
C VAL A 74 8.61 7.53 1.36
N ALA A 75 9.10 6.32 1.12
CA ALA A 75 10.39 6.09 0.49
C ALA A 75 10.47 6.74 -0.91
N PHE A 76 9.42 6.57 -1.72
CA PHE A 76 9.33 7.17 -3.04
C PHE A 76 9.48 8.70 -3.00
N PHE A 77 8.78 9.39 -2.11
CA PHE A 77 8.89 10.85 -2.02
C PHE A 77 10.22 11.32 -1.43
N LEU A 78 10.77 10.59 -0.45
CA LEU A 78 12.08 10.89 0.12
C LEU A 78 13.18 10.87 -0.95
N PHE A 79 13.23 9.80 -1.77
CA PHE A 79 14.27 9.64 -2.78
C PHE A 79 13.99 10.37 -4.09
N ARG A 80 12.71 10.64 -4.42
CA ARG A 80 12.37 11.38 -5.63
C ARG A 80 12.68 12.88 -5.54
N SER A 81 12.69 13.50 -4.35
CA SER A 81 13.03 14.93 -4.22
C SER A 81 14.52 15.24 -4.41
N LYS A 82 15.38 14.21 -4.36
CA LYS A 82 16.84 14.32 -4.51
C LYS A 82 17.31 14.31 -5.98
N ARG A 83 16.39 14.17 -6.94
CA ARG A 83 16.66 14.23 -8.39
C ARG A 83 16.02 15.48 -8.98
#